data_AF-H1KN77-F1
#
_entry.id   AF-H1KN77-F1
#
_cell.length_a   1.000
_cell.length_b   1.000
_cell.length_c   1.000
_cell.angle_alpha   90.00
_cell.angle_beta   90.00
_cell.angle_gamma   90.00
#
_symmetry.space_group_name_H-M   'P 1'
#
loop_
_entity.id
_entity.type
_entity.pdbx_description
1 polymer ?
#
loop_
_entity_poly.entity_id
_entity_poly.type
_entity_poly.pdbx_seq_one_letter_code
_entity_poly.pdbx_strand_id
1 'polypeptide(L)'
;MTNDRSRGAALAAPAADAEPPPREAWYDRLLNVFQMRPRDSLRTDIEEALAEPDTGEDAFSPLERAMLKNVLGLHKVRVDDVMLPRADIVAVASDTSLGDLLKLFRTAGHSRLPVYGETLDDPRGMVHIRDFVEYLATQAEAAPRR
;
A
#
# COMPACT_ATOMS: atom_id res chain seq x y z
N MET A 1 79.51 -23.26 31.43
CA MET A 1 79.21 -24.58 32.02
C MET A 1 77.70 -24.76 31.97
N THR A 2 77.05 -25.75 31.39
CA THR A 2 77.39 -26.90 30.54
C THR A 2 76.02 -27.46 30.12
N ASN A 3 75.82 -27.69 28.80
CA ASN A 3 74.90 -28.65 28.17
C ASN A 3 73.37 -28.58 28.47
N ASP A 4 72.45 -29.02 27.62
CA ASP A 4 72.52 -29.70 26.32
C ASP A 4 71.18 -29.49 25.59
N ARG A 5 71.22 -29.53 24.27
CA ARG A 5 70.03 -29.74 23.42
C ARG A 5 69.70 -31.23 23.41
N SER A 6 68.41 -31.58 23.31
CA SER A 6 67.83 -32.61 22.41
C SER A 6 66.34 -32.76 22.73
N ARG A 7 65.39 -32.17 21.98
CA ARG A 7 64.72 -32.61 20.73
C ARG A 7 63.81 -33.86 20.85
N GLY A 8 62.54 -33.69 20.49
CA GLY A 8 61.56 -34.74 20.13
C GLY A 8 60.14 -34.40 20.59
N ALA A 9 59.38 -33.54 19.90
CA ALA A 9 58.45 -33.84 18.80
C ALA A 9 57.14 -34.54 19.21
N ALA A 10 56.03 -33.77 19.25
CA ALA A 10 54.69 -34.24 18.88
C ALA A 10 53.80 -33.03 18.55
N LEU A 11 53.08 -33.13 17.43
CA LEU A 11 52.20 -32.13 16.82
C LEU A 11 50.88 -31.94 17.60
N ALA A 12 50.28 -30.76 17.54
CA ALA A 12 48.86 -30.55 17.20
C ALA A 12 48.51 -29.05 17.08
N ALA A 13 47.63 -28.74 16.13
CA ALA A 13 47.30 -27.45 15.56
C ALA A 13 46.12 -26.73 16.28
N PRO A 14 45.65 -25.55 15.82
CA PRO A 14 44.88 -24.58 16.61
C PRO A 14 43.41 -24.96 16.82
N ALA A 15 42.82 -24.41 17.89
CA ALA A 15 41.40 -24.52 18.23
C ALA A 15 40.53 -23.93 17.10
N ALA A 16 39.80 -24.83 16.43
CA ALA A 16 38.78 -24.52 15.44
C ALA A 16 37.46 -24.10 16.10
N ASP A 17 36.69 -23.35 15.31
CA ASP A 17 35.43 -22.72 15.60
C ASP A 17 34.43 -23.59 16.38
N ALA A 18 33.96 -23.08 17.51
CA ALA A 18 32.88 -23.68 18.28
C ALA A 18 31.52 -23.27 17.67
N GLU A 19 30.84 -24.20 17.01
CA GLU A 19 29.44 -24.03 16.61
C GLU A 19 28.53 -23.86 17.84
N PRO A 20 27.58 -22.91 17.82
CA PRO A 20 26.60 -22.78 18.89
C PRO A 20 25.66 -24.01 18.93
N PRO A 21 25.23 -24.45 20.13
CA PRO A 21 24.52 -25.71 20.29
C PRO A 21 23.15 -25.73 19.59
N PRO A 22 22.70 -26.92 19.16
CA PRO A 22 21.50 -27.09 18.33
C PRO A 22 20.23 -26.74 19.10
N ARG A 23 19.45 -25.79 18.58
CA ARG A 23 18.12 -25.46 19.10
C ARG A 23 17.14 -26.58 18.73
N GLU A 24 16.46 -27.13 19.74
CA GLU A 24 15.59 -28.31 19.59
C GLU A 24 14.28 -27.98 18.83
N ALA A 25 14.00 -28.76 17.78
CA ALA A 25 12.89 -28.63 16.82
C ALA A 25 11.45 -28.69 17.40
N TRP A 26 11.29 -28.88 18.71
CA TRP A 26 9.97 -28.90 19.35
C TRP A 26 9.46 -27.49 19.66
N TYR A 27 10.35 -26.52 19.90
CA TYR A 27 9.96 -25.12 20.09
C TYR A 27 9.38 -24.55 18.80
N ASP A 28 9.93 -24.92 17.64
CA ASP A 28 9.39 -24.55 16.32
C ASP A 28 8.01 -25.15 16.05
N ARG A 29 7.74 -26.36 16.58
CA ARG A 29 6.40 -26.98 16.54
C ARG A 29 5.42 -26.35 17.53
N LEU A 30 5.89 -25.93 18.69
CA LEU A 30 5.06 -25.27 19.71
C LEU A 30 4.66 -23.85 19.27
N LEU A 31 5.56 -23.13 18.60
CA LEU A 31 5.28 -21.85 17.97
C LEU A 31 4.38 -21.99 16.73
N ASN A 32 4.29 -23.17 16.10
CA ASN A 32 3.35 -23.43 15.01
C ASN A 32 1.90 -23.66 15.47
N VAL A 33 1.67 -24.06 16.73
CA VAL A 33 0.33 -24.24 17.30
C VAL A 33 -0.27 -22.92 17.78
N PHE A 34 0.58 -21.99 18.24
CA PHE A 34 0.18 -20.61 18.46
C PHE A 34 0.20 -19.88 17.11
N GLN A 35 -0.96 -19.52 16.56
CA GLN A 35 -1.15 -18.85 15.27
C GLN A 35 -0.56 -17.42 15.18
N MET A 36 0.66 -17.20 15.68
CA MET A 36 1.43 -15.99 15.50
C MET A 36 2.40 -16.20 14.34
N ARG A 37 1.87 -16.31 13.12
CA ARG A 37 2.70 -16.06 11.93
C ARG A 37 3.01 -14.55 11.88
N PRO A 38 4.29 -14.15 11.83
CA PRO A 38 4.65 -12.77 11.49
C PRO A 38 4.01 -12.43 10.14
N ARG A 39 3.36 -11.27 10.00
CA ARG A 39 2.73 -10.83 8.74
C ARG A 39 3.67 -10.90 7.52
N ASP A 40 4.96 -10.81 7.75
CA ASP A 40 6.00 -10.91 6.71
C ASP A 40 6.10 -12.30 6.07
N SER A 41 5.75 -13.38 6.78
CA SER A 41 5.80 -14.73 6.20
C SER A 41 4.73 -14.91 5.14
N LEU A 42 3.49 -14.50 5.42
CA LEU A 42 2.36 -14.64 4.49
C LEU A 42 2.58 -13.86 3.20
N ARG A 43 3.19 -12.68 3.30
CA ARG A 43 3.51 -11.86 2.13
C ARG A 43 4.54 -12.55 1.24
N THR A 44 5.58 -13.12 1.85
CA THR A 44 6.63 -13.85 1.16
C THR A 44 6.05 -15.09 0.47
N ASP A 45 5.17 -15.84 1.15
CA ASP A 45 4.49 -17.01 0.61
C ASP A 45 3.66 -16.66 -0.66
N ILE A 46 2.95 -15.52 -0.65
CA ILE A 46 2.17 -15.06 -1.81
C ILE A 46 3.09 -14.56 -2.93
N GLU A 47 4.17 -13.85 -2.61
CA GLU A 47 5.16 -13.40 -3.60
C GLU A 47 5.83 -14.59 -4.32
N GLU A 48 6.13 -15.66 -3.59
CA GLU A 48 6.68 -16.92 -4.11
C GLU A 48 5.68 -17.63 -5.03
N ALA A 49 4.43 -17.82 -4.58
CA ALA A 49 3.38 -18.43 -5.39
C ALA A 49 3.10 -17.67 -6.71
N LEU A 50 3.22 -16.34 -6.71
CA LEU A 50 3.04 -15.52 -7.93
C LEU A 50 4.27 -15.53 -8.86
N ALA A 51 5.43 -15.97 -8.38
CA ALA A 51 6.65 -16.11 -9.16
C ALA A 51 6.71 -17.45 -9.90
N GLU A 52 6.05 -18.48 -9.37
CA GLU A 52 5.96 -19.78 -10.02
C GLU A 52 5.18 -19.69 -11.35
N PRO A 53 5.65 -20.38 -12.40
CA PRO A 53 4.94 -20.49 -13.66
C PRO A 53 3.73 -21.42 -13.45
N ASP A 54 2.54 -20.84 -13.55
CA ASP A 54 1.29 -21.57 -13.39
C ASP A 54 0.98 -22.36 -14.66
N THR A 55 1.03 -23.69 -14.59
CA THR A 55 0.69 -24.59 -15.71
C THR A 55 -0.55 -25.45 -15.45
N GLY A 56 -1.30 -25.18 -14.38
CA GLY A 56 -2.47 -25.97 -13.94
C GLY A 56 -3.82 -25.26 -14.14
N GLU A 57 -4.93 -25.96 -13.87
CA GLU A 57 -6.30 -25.42 -13.96
C GLU A 57 -6.63 -24.40 -12.86
N ASP A 58 -5.92 -24.43 -11.73
CA ASP A 58 -6.05 -23.48 -10.60
C ASP A 58 -5.10 -22.27 -10.71
N ALA A 59 -4.56 -22.03 -11.91
CA ALA A 59 -3.63 -20.96 -12.20
C ALA A 59 -4.26 -19.56 -12.09
N PHE A 60 -3.52 -18.60 -11.55
CA PHE A 60 -3.94 -17.19 -11.62
C PHE A 60 -3.89 -16.70 -13.06
N SER A 61 -4.98 -16.04 -13.49
CA SER A 61 -4.97 -15.32 -14.76
C SER A 61 -3.92 -14.20 -14.76
N PRO A 62 -3.46 -13.75 -15.93
CA PRO A 62 -2.52 -12.63 -16.02
C PRO A 62 -3.02 -11.36 -15.32
N LEU A 63 -4.35 -11.11 -15.34
CA LEU A 63 -4.97 -9.97 -14.68
C LEU A 63 -4.91 -10.12 -13.14
N GLU A 64 -5.28 -11.28 -12.61
CA GLU A 64 -5.24 -11.55 -11.17
C GLU A 64 -3.81 -11.46 -10.64
N ARG A 65 -2.85 -12.02 -11.37
CA ARG A 65 -1.42 -11.93 -11.02
C ARG A 65 -0.95 -10.47 -11.01
N ALA A 66 -1.38 -9.65 -11.96
CA ALA A 66 -1.06 -8.22 -11.99
C ALA A 66 -1.70 -7.47 -10.81
N MET A 67 -2.97 -7.74 -10.51
CA MET A 67 -3.67 -7.14 -9.36
C MET A 67 -2.99 -7.51 -8.04
N LEU A 68 -2.69 -8.79 -7.82
CA LEU A 68 -2.04 -9.25 -6.58
C LEU A 68 -0.66 -8.63 -6.41
N LYS A 69 0.13 -8.52 -7.49
CA LYS A 69 1.41 -7.79 -7.46
C LYS A 69 1.24 -6.32 -7.08
N ASN A 70 0.22 -5.64 -7.62
CA ASN A 70 -0.07 -4.25 -7.27
C ASN A 70 -0.49 -4.10 -5.79
N VAL A 71 -1.30 -5.03 -5.27
CA VAL A 71 -1.71 -5.06 -3.86
C VAL A 71 -0.50 -5.26 -2.93
N LEU A 72 0.38 -6.21 -3.24
CA LEU A 72 1.61 -6.43 -2.47
C LEU A 72 2.54 -5.22 -2.52
N GLY A 73 2.59 -4.52 -3.66
CA GLY A 73 3.37 -3.30 -3.87
C GLY A 73 2.78 -2.06 -3.18
N LEU A 74 1.50 -2.06 -2.80
CA LEU A 74 0.78 -0.87 -2.33
C LEU A 74 1.43 -0.21 -1.11
N HIS A 75 2.01 -0.98 -0.18
CA HIS A 75 2.69 -0.43 1.01
C HIS A 75 3.92 0.44 0.68
N LYS A 76 4.44 0.35 -0.54
CA LYS A 76 5.57 1.17 -1.03
C LYS A 76 5.09 2.45 -1.73
N VAL A 77 3.81 2.53 -2.08
CA VAL A 77 3.22 3.65 -2.83
C VAL A 77 2.84 4.76 -1.86
N ARG A 78 3.30 5.98 -2.15
CA ARG A 78 2.99 7.19 -1.40
C ARG A 78 1.80 7.91 -2.04
N VAL A 79 1.15 8.79 -1.30
CA VAL A 79 0.05 9.62 -1.82
C VAL A 79 0.50 10.45 -3.03
N ASP A 80 1.71 10.98 -2.97
CA ASP A 80 2.34 11.78 -4.02
C ASP A 80 2.45 11.02 -5.36
N ASP A 81 2.61 9.70 -5.31
CA ASP A 81 2.76 8.85 -6.50
C ASP A 81 1.45 8.67 -7.30
N VAL A 82 0.30 8.97 -6.68
CA VAL A 82 -1.04 8.68 -7.25
C VAL A 82 -1.96 9.90 -7.27
N MET A 83 -1.67 10.95 -6.50
CA MET A 83 -2.49 12.14 -6.45
C MET A 83 -2.48 12.92 -7.78
N LEU A 84 -3.52 13.72 -8.00
CA LEU A 84 -3.54 14.67 -9.11
C LEU A 84 -2.58 15.84 -8.83
N PRO A 85 -1.71 16.22 -9.77
CA PRO A 85 -0.88 17.40 -9.64
C PRO A 85 -1.73 18.65 -9.40
N ARG A 86 -1.23 19.58 -8.59
CA ARG A 86 -1.97 20.78 -8.21
C ARG A 86 -2.51 21.59 -9.40
N ALA A 87 -1.72 21.68 -10.47
CA ALA A 87 -2.08 22.41 -11.68
C ALA A 87 -3.30 21.81 -12.40
N ASP A 88 -3.56 20.53 -12.19
CA ASP A 88 -4.64 19.78 -12.84
C ASP A 88 -5.89 19.67 -11.96
N ILE A 89 -5.89 20.27 -10.77
CA ILE A 89 -7.05 20.25 -9.87
C ILE A 89 -8.17 21.14 -10.43
N VAL A 90 -9.29 20.51 -10.78
CA VAL A 90 -10.54 21.22 -11.05
C VAL A 90 -11.27 21.45 -9.72
N ALA A 91 -11.35 22.71 -9.30
CA ALA A 91 -12.01 23.12 -8.07
C ALA A 91 -12.98 24.28 -8.31
N VAL A 92 -13.78 24.60 -7.29
CA VAL A 92 -14.77 25.67 -7.34
C VAL A 92 -14.59 26.66 -6.18
N ALA A 93 -14.72 27.96 -6.45
CA ALA A 93 -14.65 28.98 -5.41
C ALA A 93 -15.92 28.96 -4.55
N SER A 94 -15.80 29.25 -3.25
CA SER A 94 -16.90 29.17 -2.29
C SER A 94 -18.08 30.11 -2.58
N ASP A 95 -17.86 31.17 -3.35
CA ASP A 95 -18.85 32.17 -3.79
C ASP A 95 -19.41 31.88 -5.19
N THR A 96 -19.05 30.74 -5.81
CA THR A 96 -19.52 30.39 -7.15
C THR A 96 -21.04 30.22 -7.18
N SER A 97 -21.67 30.80 -8.20
CA SER A 97 -23.11 30.67 -8.40
C SER A 97 -23.53 29.23 -8.70
N LEU A 98 -24.75 28.86 -8.33
CA LEU A 98 -25.29 27.52 -8.59
C LEU A 98 -25.30 27.18 -10.10
N GLY A 99 -25.55 28.18 -10.95
CA GLY A 99 -25.56 28.02 -12.41
C GLY A 99 -24.16 27.74 -12.98
N ASP A 100 -23.13 28.41 -12.47
CA ASP A 100 -21.75 28.19 -12.92
C ASP A 100 -21.19 26.88 -12.36
N LEU A 101 -21.57 26.49 -11.15
CA LEU A 101 -21.26 25.17 -10.61
C LEU A 101 -21.87 24.04 -11.47
N LEU A 102 -23.11 24.19 -11.95
CA LEU A 102 -23.71 23.21 -12.88
C LEU A 102 -22.94 23.13 -14.20
N LYS A 103 -22.51 24.28 -14.76
CA LYS A 103 -21.68 24.29 -15.98
C LYS A 103 -20.38 23.54 -15.73
N LEU A 104 -19.72 23.79 -14.60
CA LEU A 104 -18.46 23.16 -14.23
C LEU A 104 -18.62 21.64 -14.10
N PHE A 105 -19.66 21.15 -13.43
CA PHE A 105 -19.93 19.70 -13.34
C PHE A 105 -20.13 19.06 -14.72
N ARG A 106 -20.80 19.76 -15.65
CA ARG A 106 -21.03 19.26 -17.02
C ARG A 106 -19.76 19.17 -17.85
N THR A 107 -18.80 20.09 -17.63
CA THR A 107 -17.55 20.13 -18.41
C THR A 107 -16.44 19.31 -17.78
N ALA A 108 -16.36 19.24 -16.44
CA ALA A 108 -15.27 18.58 -15.72
C ALA A 108 -15.38 17.05 -15.71
N GLY A 109 -16.59 16.49 -15.79
CA GLY A 109 -16.79 15.03 -15.76
C GLY A 109 -16.46 14.37 -14.42
N HIS A 110 -16.24 15.15 -13.37
CA HIS A 110 -15.95 14.65 -12.02
C HIS A 110 -17.20 14.67 -11.13
N SER A 111 -17.38 13.62 -10.32
CA SER A 111 -18.51 13.55 -9.38
C SER A 111 -18.33 14.44 -8.15
N ARG A 112 -17.09 14.85 -7.86
CA ARG A 112 -16.71 15.65 -6.69
C ARG A 112 -15.79 16.77 -7.11
N LEU A 113 -16.02 17.97 -6.58
CA LEU A 113 -15.18 19.14 -6.78
C LEU A 113 -14.77 19.70 -5.41
N PRO A 114 -13.47 19.94 -5.15
CA PRO A 114 -13.03 20.68 -3.98
C PRO A 114 -13.59 22.11 -4.01
N VAL A 115 -14.02 22.60 -2.85
CA VAL A 115 -14.45 23.98 -2.67
C VAL A 115 -13.34 24.73 -1.95
N TYR A 116 -12.89 25.84 -2.50
CA TYR A 116 -11.83 26.66 -1.92
C TYR A 116 -12.31 28.08 -1.57
N GLY A 117 -11.62 28.73 -0.63
CA GLY A 117 -11.84 30.12 -0.27
C GLY A 117 -11.11 31.06 -1.23
N GLU A 118 -10.05 31.70 -0.76
CA GLU A 118 -9.26 32.63 -1.58
C GLU A 118 -8.35 31.91 -2.59
N THR A 119 -7.78 30.77 -2.18
CA THR A 119 -6.87 29.97 -3.00
C THR A 119 -7.09 28.48 -2.73
N LEU A 120 -6.51 27.61 -3.56
CA LEU A 120 -6.52 26.16 -3.34
C LEU A 120 -5.85 25.70 -2.03
N ASP A 121 -5.07 26.58 -1.37
CA ASP A 121 -4.47 26.30 -0.05
C ASP A 121 -5.44 26.52 1.12
N ASP A 122 -6.64 27.04 0.83
CA ASP A 122 -7.73 27.23 1.78
C ASP A 122 -8.93 26.36 1.40
N PRO A 123 -8.83 25.02 1.58
CA PRO A 123 -9.94 24.11 1.27
C PRO A 123 -11.05 24.28 2.31
N ARG A 124 -12.25 24.60 1.83
CA ARG A 124 -13.47 24.72 2.66
C ARG A 124 -14.29 23.44 2.70
N GLY A 125 -14.03 22.52 1.77
CA GLY A 125 -14.69 21.23 1.70
C GLY A 125 -14.75 20.72 0.27
N MET A 126 -15.83 20.00 -0.05
CA MET A 126 -16.10 19.49 -1.38
C MET A 126 -17.60 19.47 -1.65
N VAL A 127 -17.97 19.57 -2.94
CA VAL A 127 -19.34 19.42 -3.39
C VAL A 127 -19.47 18.16 -4.24
N HIS A 128 -20.50 17.36 -3.96
CA HIS A 128 -20.83 16.17 -4.73
C HIS A 128 -21.99 16.47 -5.69
N ILE A 129 -21.94 15.93 -6.90
CA ILE A 129 -22.99 16.15 -7.91
C ILE A 129 -24.38 15.67 -7.45
N ARG A 130 -24.43 14.57 -6.70
CA ARG A 130 -25.67 14.04 -6.09
C ARG A 130 -26.32 15.07 -5.17
N ASP A 131 -25.56 15.63 -4.23
CA ASP A 131 -26.06 16.60 -3.25
C ASP A 131 -26.51 17.89 -3.95
N PHE A 132 -25.78 18.28 -5.00
CA PHE A 132 -26.15 19.41 -5.85
C PHE A 132 -27.49 19.19 -6.58
N VAL A 133 -27.70 18.00 -7.15
CA VAL A 133 -28.97 17.64 -7.82
C VAL A 133 -30.12 17.54 -6.83
N GLU A 134 -29.87 16.97 -5.65
CA GLU A 134 -30.86 16.88 -4.57
C GLU A 134 -31.30 18.27 -4.11
N TYR A 135 -30.36 19.19 -3.91
CA TYR A 135 -30.66 20.59 -3.60
C TYR A 135 -31.52 21.25 -4.70
N LEU A 136 -31.19 21.06 -5.97
CA LEU A 136 -31.99 21.57 -7.08
C LEU A 136 -33.40 21.00 -7.10
N ALA A 137 -33.56 19.70 -6.83
CA ALA A 137 -34.86 19.05 -6.76
C ALA A 137 -35.72 19.67 -5.64
N THR A 138 -35.16 19.86 -4.44
CA THR A 138 -35.85 20.52 -3.32
C THR A 138 -36.28 21.94 -3.68
N GLN A 139 -35.41 22.72 -4.34
CA GLN A 139 -35.74 24.09 -4.76
C GLN A 139 -36.84 24.12 -5.83
N ALA A 140 -36.86 23.14 -6.74
CA ALA A 140 -37.88 23.02 -7.77
C ALA A 140 -39.26 22.63 -7.19
N GLU A 141 -39.28 21.77 -6.17
CA GLU A 141 -40.51 21.39 -5.46
C GLU A 141 -41.08 22.53 -4.62
N ALA A 142 -40.22 23.36 -4.04
CA ALA A 142 -40.62 24.52 -3.25
C ALA A 142 -41.14 25.69 -4.10
N ALA A 143 -40.83 25.73 -5.40
CA ALA A 143 -41.34 26.75 -6.30
C ALA A 143 -42.82 26.45 -6.63
N PRO A 144 -43.76 27.41 -6.43
CA PRO A 144 -45.15 27.19 -6.79
C PRO A 144 -45.23 26.92 -8.29
N ARG A 145 -45.89 25.81 -8.67
CA ARG A 145 -46.18 25.50 -10.08
C ARG A 145 -46.95 26.68 -10.66
N ARG A 146 -46.28 27.47 -11.51
CA ARG A 146 -46.93 28.47 -12.35
C ARG A 146 -47.49 27.83 -13.59
#